data_AF-A0A8T6BXQ9-F1
#
_entry.id   AF-A0A8T6BXQ9-F1
#
_cell.length_a   1.000
_cell.length_b   1.000
_cell.length_c   1.000
_cell.angle_alpha   90.00
_cell.angle_beta   90.00
_cell.angle_gamma   90.00
#
_symmetry.space_group_name_H-M   'P 1'
#
loop_
_entity.id
_entity.type
_entity.pdbx_description
1 polymer ?
#
loop_
_entity_poly.entity_id
_entity_poly.type
_entity_poly.pdbx_seq_one_letter_code
_entity_poly.pdbx_strand_id
1 'polypeptide(L)'
;NRQDRDAILGVTFTRRAHENDDWRTELNAFWQTWVDRMNLALPDLMVAQTHTRASLFSFSRQMQGSREPLVSLLEGLLDGENMNVMLRGVYLTSSLQRGQMDDIFTQSAARQYRLGNNPLASWPLVDTAPYFTRSLFPQALLAEPNLATESRAWLIRSRRRLTVFSATGGVAALLLITGWHHYYNGNYQSGITVLKQAKAFMDVPPPQGEDDFGNLQLPLLNPVRDATLAYGDWGDRSRLADMGLYQGRRIGPYVEQTYLQLLEQRYLPSLFNGLVKAMNAAPPESEEKLAVLRVMRMLEDKSGRNNEVVKQYMAKRWSEKFHGQRDIQAQLMSHLDYALAHTDWHAERQAGDGDAISRWTPYDKPVVSAQKELSKLPVYQRVYQSLKTRALGVLPADLNLRDQVGPTFDQVFTSADDNKLVVPQF
;
A
#
# COMPACT_ATOMS: atom_id res chain seq x y z
N ASN A 1 50.74 48.73 2.90
CA ASN A 1 49.28 48.62 3.12
C ASN A 1 48.86 47.15 3.03
N ARG A 2 47.92 46.64 3.84
CA ARG A 2 47.54 45.21 3.80
C ARG A 2 46.91 44.80 2.46
N GLN A 3 46.11 45.69 1.88
CA GLN A 3 45.46 45.47 0.59
C GLN A 3 46.49 45.26 -0.54
N ASP A 4 47.52 46.09 -0.61
CA ASP A 4 48.59 45.94 -1.64
C ASP A 4 49.36 44.63 -1.49
N ARG A 5 49.52 44.14 -0.26
CA ARG A 5 50.20 42.86 0.03
C ARG A 5 49.37 41.66 -0.38
N ASP A 6 48.05 41.77 -0.29
CA ASP A 6 47.11 40.71 -0.64
C ASP A 6 46.73 40.75 -2.14
N ALA A 7 47.07 41.83 -2.88
CA ALA A 7 46.83 41.97 -4.31
C ALA A 7 47.57 40.90 -5.14
N ILE A 8 47.17 40.68 -6.39
CA ILE A 8 47.87 39.75 -7.28
C ILE A 8 48.95 40.52 -8.05
N LEU A 9 50.20 40.04 -8.01
CA LEU A 9 51.30 40.56 -8.82
C LEU A 9 51.63 39.55 -9.92
N GLY A 10 51.26 39.86 -11.14
CA GLY A 10 51.47 38.97 -12.29
C GLY A 10 50.49 39.24 -13.43
N VAL A 11 50.52 38.34 -14.41
CA VAL A 11 49.63 38.34 -15.57
C VAL A 11 48.85 37.03 -15.62
N THR A 12 47.52 37.14 -15.74
CA THR A 12 46.65 36.01 -16.09
C THR A 12 46.44 36.05 -17.59
N PHE A 13 46.82 34.99 -18.30
CA PHE A 13 46.73 34.97 -19.75
C PHE A 13 45.29 34.83 -20.24
N THR A 14 44.99 35.29 -21.45
CA THR A 14 43.71 34.97 -22.10
C THR A 14 43.58 33.46 -22.34
N ARG A 15 42.33 32.97 -22.45
CA ARG A 15 42.08 31.52 -22.61
C ARG A 15 42.69 31.07 -23.94
N ARG A 16 43.50 30.01 -23.90
CA ARG A 16 44.24 29.47 -25.07
C ARG A 16 45.37 30.36 -25.61
N ALA A 17 45.82 31.36 -24.86
CA ALA A 17 46.98 32.17 -25.25
C ALA A 17 48.28 31.34 -25.47
N HIS A 18 48.35 30.15 -24.87
CA HIS A 18 49.44 29.19 -25.07
C HIS A 18 49.39 28.44 -26.41
N GLU A 19 48.25 28.44 -27.10
CA GLU A 19 48.09 27.76 -28.40
C GLU A 19 48.59 28.62 -29.58
N ASN A 20 48.61 29.96 -29.42
CA ASN A 20 48.88 30.92 -30.51
C ASN A 20 50.00 31.93 -30.19
N ASP A 21 50.90 31.62 -29.25
CA ASP A 21 51.99 32.51 -28.80
C ASP A 21 51.59 33.87 -28.19
N ASP A 22 50.29 34.16 -28.07
CA ASP A 22 49.75 35.40 -27.48
C ASP A 22 50.24 35.64 -26.04
N TRP A 23 50.55 34.55 -25.31
CA TRP A 23 51.13 34.62 -23.97
C TRP A 23 52.43 35.45 -23.92
N ARG A 24 53.24 35.44 -24.99
CA ARG A 24 54.47 36.25 -25.08
C ARG A 24 54.13 37.74 -25.08
N THR A 25 53.15 38.13 -25.88
CA THR A 25 52.69 39.51 -26.00
C THR A 25 52.13 40.01 -24.68
N GLU A 26 51.27 39.22 -24.05
CA GLU A 26 50.66 39.56 -22.76
C GLU A 26 51.70 39.66 -21.63
N LEU A 27 52.67 38.73 -21.60
CA LEU A 27 53.77 38.75 -20.63
C LEU A 27 54.66 39.98 -20.82
N ASN A 28 55.03 40.28 -22.07
CA ASN A 28 55.86 41.43 -22.40
C ASN A 28 55.17 42.75 -22.03
N ALA A 29 53.88 42.88 -22.33
CA ALA A 29 53.10 44.07 -21.97
C ALA A 29 53.03 44.28 -20.45
N PHE A 30 52.79 43.21 -19.68
CA PHE A 30 52.83 43.26 -18.23
C PHE A 30 54.22 43.67 -17.72
N TRP A 31 55.27 42.99 -18.20
CA TRP A 31 56.64 43.20 -17.69
C TRP A 31 57.15 44.61 -17.99
N GLN A 32 56.87 45.12 -19.19
CA GLN A 32 57.22 46.48 -19.59
C GLN A 32 56.51 47.50 -18.69
N THR A 33 55.19 47.39 -18.56
CA THR A 33 54.39 48.30 -17.72
C THR A 33 54.87 48.29 -16.27
N TRP A 34 55.18 47.10 -15.74
CA TRP A 34 55.62 46.95 -14.37
C TRP A 34 57.01 47.56 -14.14
N VAL A 35 57.96 47.30 -15.04
CA VAL A 35 59.32 47.89 -14.99
C VAL A 35 59.27 49.41 -15.14
N ASP A 36 58.44 49.94 -16.05
CA ASP A 36 58.30 51.38 -16.25
C ASP A 36 57.76 52.06 -14.97
N ARG A 37 56.74 51.47 -14.33
CA ARG A 37 56.24 51.96 -13.04
C ARG A 37 57.29 51.90 -11.94
N MET A 38 58.10 50.83 -11.88
CA MET A 38 59.20 50.72 -10.93
C MET A 38 60.26 51.80 -11.18
N ASN A 39 60.64 52.04 -12.44
CA ASN A 39 61.63 53.05 -12.82
C ASN A 39 61.15 54.47 -12.52
N LEU A 40 59.85 54.76 -12.72
CA LEU A 40 59.26 56.06 -12.37
C LEU A 40 59.22 56.30 -10.86
N ALA A 41 58.95 55.27 -10.05
CA ALA A 41 58.92 55.38 -8.59
C ALA A 41 60.33 55.38 -7.94
N LEU A 42 61.35 54.90 -8.67
CA LEU A 42 62.68 54.68 -8.12
C LEU A 42 63.36 55.96 -7.59
N PRO A 43 63.36 57.12 -8.30
CA PRO A 43 63.99 58.35 -7.80
C PRO A 43 63.42 58.80 -6.46
N ASP A 44 62.09 58.82 -6.32
CA ASP A 44 61.41 59.25 -5.09
C ASP A 44 61.71 58.29 -3.93
N LEU A 45 61.71 56.98 -4.19
CA LEU A 45 62.07 55.97 -3.20
C LEU A 45 63.55 56.05 -2.79
N MET A 46 64.44 56.37 -3.72
CA MET A 46 65.87 56.58 -3.44
C MET A 46 66.09 57.81 -2.55
N VAL A 47 65.33 58.90 -2.75
CA VAL A 47 65.40 60.08 -1.88
C VAL A 47 64.86 59.75 -0.49
N ALA A 48 63.71 59.08 -0.40
CA ALA A 48 63.06 58.77 0.86
C ALA A 48 63.79 57.71 1.71
N GLN A 49 64.43 56.72 1.08
CA GLN A 49 65.03 55.57 1.79
C GLN A 49 66.56 55.52 1.65
N THR A 50 67.24 56.38 2.40
CA THR A 50 68.71 56.55 2.31
C THR A 50 69.51 55.27 2.59
N HIS A 51 69.02 54.39 3.47
CA HIS A 51 69.73 53.17 3.90
C HIS A 51 69.56 51.97 2.95
N THR A 52 68.63 52.01 1.99
CA THR A 52 68.30 50.88 1.09
C THR A 52 68.51 51.19 -0.40
N ARG A 53 69.10 52.35 -0.74
CA ARG A 53 69.27 52.83 -2.13
C ARG A 53 69.91 51.81 -3.07
N ALA A 54 71.01 51.18 -2.63
CA ALA A 54 71.72 50.19 -3.43
C ALA A 54 70.85 48.95 -3.69
N SER A 55 70.13 48.46 -2.68
CA SER A 55 69.23 47.31 -2.79
C SER A 55 68.02 47.62 -3.67
N LEU A 56 67.43 48.81 -3.56
CA LEU A 56 66.31 49.25 -4.41
C LEU A 56 66.72 49.33 -5.89
N PHE A 57 67.91 49.90 -6.15
CA PHE A 57 68.45 49.97 -7.51
C PHE A 57 68.76 48.57 -8.06
N SER A 58 69.43 47.71 -7.27
CA SER A 58 69.74 46.33 -7.66
C SER A 58 68.47 45.54 -7.96
N PHE A 59 67.45 45.62 -7.08
CA PHE A 59 66.15 44.95 -7.27
C PHE A 59 65.47 45.36 -8.59
N SER A 60 65.40 46.67 -8.88
CA SER A 60 64.80 47.17 -10.12
C SER A 60 65.50 46.59 -11.36
N ARG A 61 66.84 46.53 -11.35
CA ARG A 61 67.62 45.95 -12.46
C ARG A 61 67.50 44.44 -12.56
N GLN A 62 67.46 43.73 -11.44
CA GLN A 62 67.26 42.28 -11.41
C GLN A 62 65.87 41.90 -11.95
N MET A 63 64.81 42.61 -11.55
CA MET A 63 63.47 42.37 -12.07
C MET A 63 63.36 42.69 -13.57
N GLN A 64 64.06 43.72 -14.05
CA GLN A 64 64.15 43.98 -15.49
C GLN A 64 64.89 42.84 -16.23
N GLY A 65 65.98 42.33 -15.67
CA GLY A 65 66.79 41.27 -16.26
C GLY A 65 66.18 39.87 -16.20
N SER A 66 65.24 39.60 -15.29
CA SER A 66 64.63 38.28 -15.13
C SER A 66 63.61 37.92 -16.22
N ARG A 67 63.24 38.87 -17.10
CA ARG A 67 62.28 38.63 -18.19
C ARG A 67 62.77 37.57 -19.18
N GLU A 68 64.00 37.72 -19.69
CA GLU A 68 64.53 36.84 -20.73
C GLU A 68 64.67 35.38 -20.27
N PRO A 69 65.24 35.10 -19.07
CA PRO A 69 65.26 33.73 -18.54
C PRO A 69 63.86 33.15 -18.33
N LEU A 70 62.90 33.96 -17.91
CA LEU A 70 61.51 33.54 -17.73
C LEU A 70 60.85 33.17 -19.06
N VAL A 71 61.05 33.97 -20.11
CA VAL A 71 60.53 33.68 -21.45
C VAL A 71 61.12 32.37 -21.96
N SER A 72 62.45 32.20 -21.87
CA SER A 72 63.12 30.97 -22.29
C SER A 72 62.65 29.73 -21.51
N LEU A 73 62.37 29.86 -20.21
CA LEU A 73 61.80 28.79 -19.40
C LEU A 73 60.39 28.42 -19.88
N LEU A 74 59.53 29.41 -20.13
CA LEU A 74 58.17 29.18 -20.58
C LEU A 74 58.13 28.57 -21.99
N GLU A 75 59.02 29.00 -22.88
CA GLU A 75 59.21 28.38 -24.19
C GLU A 75 59.60 26.91 -24.06
N GLY A 76 60.60 26.59 -23.24
CA GLY A 76 61.01 25.21 -23.02
C GLY A 76 59.92 24.34 -22.37
N LEU A 77 59.01 24.92 -21.58
CA LEU A 77 57.88 24.19 -20.99
C LEU A 77 56.73 23.95 -21.98
N LEU A 78 56.54 24.84 -22.97
CA LEU A 78 55.46 24.76 -23.95
C LEU A 78 55.84 23.96 -25.20
N ASP A 79 57.12 23.89 -25.57
CA ASP A 79 57.62 23.23 -26.79
C ASP A 79 57.66 21.68 -26.69
N GLY A 80 57.24 21.09 -25.57
CA GLY A 80 57.28 19.65 -25.35
C GLY A 80 56.18 18.88 -26.10
N GLU A 81 56.56 17.99 -27.03
CA GLU A 81 55.67 17.17 -27.88
C GLU A 81 54.57 16.35 -27.15
N ASN A 82 54.64 16.17 -25.83
CA ASN A 82 53.73 15.31 -25.06
C ASN A 82 53.08 15.99 -23.85
N MET A 83 53.12 17.32 -23.73
CA MET A 83 52.61 18.04 -22.57
C MET A 83 51.37 18.87 -22.93
N ASN A 84 50.18 18.38 -22.55
CA ASN A 84 48.95 19.18 -22.56
C ASN A 84 48.93 20.11 -21.34
N VAL A 85 49.89 21.01 -21.26
CA VAL A 85 50.05 21.99 -20.17
C VAL A 85 49.32 23.27 -20.55
N MET A 86 48.28 23.59 -19.81
CA MET A 86 47.60 24.87 -19.94
C MET A 86 48.36 25.95 -19.16
N LEU A 87 49.16 26.77 -19.86
CA LEU A 87 49.80 27.94 -19.24
C LEU A 87 48.73 29.01 -18.97
N ARG A 88 48.44 29.24 -17.68
CA ARG A 88 47.37 30.16 -17.26
C ARG A 88 47.86 31.57 -16.92
N GLY A 89 49.11 31.73 -16.55
CA GLY A 89 49.65 33.02 -16.14
C GLY A 89 50.98 32.89 -15.44
N VAL A 90 51.63 34.03 -15.24
CA VAL A 90 52.86 34.14 -14.45
C VAL A 90 52.58 35.04 -13.26
N TYR A 91 52.84 34.52 -12.06
CA TYR A 91 52.57 35.23 -10.81
C TYR A 91 53.83 35.25 -9.94
N LEU A 92 54.19 36.45 -9.48
CA LEU A 92 55.29 36.67 -8.55
C LEU A 92 54.74 36.62 -7.14
N THR A 93 55.22 35.67 -6.33
CA THR A 93 54.76 35.49 -4.96
C THR A 93 55.94 35.47 -4.01
N SER A 94 55.73 35.94 -2.78
CA SER A 94 56.69 35.80 -1.69
C SER A 94 56.01 35.14 -0.52
N SER A 95 56.20 33.83 -0.39
CA SER A 95 55.58 33.00 0.64
C SER A 95 56.45 32.87 1.90
N LEU A 96 57.77 32.84 1.74
CA LEU A 96 58.74 32.72 2.82
C LEU A 96 59.79 33.81 2.70
N GLN A 97 59.92 34.62 3.76
CA GLN A 97 61.00 35.61 3.87
C GLN A 97 62.04 35.02 4.81
N ARG A 98 63.25 34.76 4.32
CA ARG A 98 64.32 34.12 5.10
C ARG A 98 65.37 35.10 5.65
N GLY A 99 65.20 36.41 5.43
CA GLY A 99 66.14 37.44 5.91
C GLY A 99 67.52 37.44 5.28
N GLN A 100 67.80 36.47 4.42
CA GLN A 100 69.01 36.34 3.65
C GLN A 100 68.76 36.96 2.27
N MET A 101 69.49 38.02 1.94
CA MET A 101 69.48 38.60 0.60
C MET A 101 70.56 37.94 -0.25
N ASP A 102 70.15 37.11 -1.21
CA ASP A 102 71.04 36.64 -2.27
C ASP A 102 70.99 37.63 -3.44
N ASP A 103 72.01 38.49 -3.53
CA ASP A 103 72.18 39.38 -4.69
C ASP A 103 73.12 38.71 -5.71
N ILE A 104 72.52 38.00 -6.67
CA ILE A 104 73.24 37.32 -7.74
C ILE A 104 74.04 38.32 -8.61
N PHE A 105 73.58 39.57 -8.75
CA PHE A 105 74.25 40.60 -9.55
C PHE A 105 75.49 41.13 -8.84
N THR A 106 75.40 41.41 -7.55
CA THR A 106 76.57 41.79 -6.74
C THR A 106 77.56 40.64 -6.67
N GLN A 107 77.10 39.38 -6.56
CA GLN A 107 77.97 38.20 -6.59
C GLN A 107 78.64 37.99 -7.95
N SER A 108 77.93 38.17 -9.07
CA SER A 108 78.48 38.01 -10.42
C SER A 108 79.49 39.11 -10.75
N ALA A 109 79.17 40.37 -10.40
CA ALA A 109 80.08 41.49 -10.52
C ALA A 109 81.32 41.30 -9.63
N ALA A 110 81.15 40.91 -8.36
CA ALA A 110 82.26 40.62 -7.46
C ALA A 110 83.19 39.53 -8.02
N ARG A 111 82.62 38.44 -8.56
CA ARG A 111 83.41 37.38 -9.23
C ARG A 111 84.14 37.90 -10.47
N GLN A 112 83.47 38.67 -11.32
CA GLN A 112 84.06 39.22 -12.54
C GLN A 112 85.24 40.16 -12.24
N TYR A 113 85.12 40.99 -11.21
CA TYR A 113 86.16 41.92 -10.78
C TYR A 113 87.11 41.34 -9.71
N ARG A 114 87.00 40.04 -9.40
CA ARG A 114 87.79 39.32 -8.38
C ARG A 114 87.78 39.98 -6.99
N LEU A 115 86.68 40.65 -6.65
CA LEU A 115 86.44 41.16 -5.31
C LEU A 115 86.07 39.97 -4.42
N GLY A 116 86.72 39.82 -3.26
CA GLY A 116 86.52 38.67 -2.36
C GLY A 116 85.07 38.49 -1.90
N ASN A 117 84.73 37.31 -1.35
CA ASN A 117 83.39 37.00 -0.87
C ASN A 117 82.91 38.04 0.15
N ASN A 118 81.95 38.86 -0.25
CA ASN A 118 81.30 39.82 0.64
C ASN A 118 80.25 39.06 1.48
N PRO A 119 80.28 39.11 2.83
CA PRO A 119 79.25 38.47 3.64
C PRO A 119 77.88 39.05 3.28
N LEU A 120 76.92 38.18 2.98
CA LEU A 120 75.55 38.56 2.65
C LEU A 120 74.95 39.31 3.84
N ALA A 121 74.40 40.49 3.60
CA ALA A 121 73.66 41.23 4.62
C ALA A 121 72.44 40.38 5.03
N SER A 122 72.44 39.91 6.29
CA SER A 122 71.29 39.28 6.90
C SER A 122 70.52 40.33 7.71
N TRP A 123 69.22 40.37 7.50
CA TRP A 123 68.33 41.27 8.25
C TRP A 123 67.62 40.46 9.34
N PRO A 124 67.53 40.95 10.58
CA PRO A 124 66.72 40.31 11.60
C PRO A 124 65.25 40.39 11.18
N LEU A 125 64.61 39.25 10.94
CA LEU A 125 63.17 39.20 10.72
C LEU A 125 62.45 39.08 12.06
N VAL A 126 61.59 40.06 12.33
CA VAL A 126 60.69 40.03 13.50
C VAL A 126 59.36 39.35 13.16
N ASP A 127 58.92 39.40 11.89
CA ASP A 127 57.66 38.80 11.45
C ASP A 127 57.74 38.38 9.97
N THR A 128 57.23 37.19 9.63
CA THR A 128 57.15 36.68 8.25
C THR A 128 55.71 36.73 7.80
N ALA A 129 55.41 37.49 6.75
CA ALA A 129 54.05 37.55 6.27
C ALA A 129 54.03 37.50 4.73
N PRO A 130 53.06 36.77 4.13
CA PRO A 130 53.07 36.50 2.70
C PRO A 130 52.78 37.78 1.89
N TYR A 131 53.31 37.84 0.67
CA TYR A 131 52.99 38.86 -0.33
C TYR A 131 52.48 38.18 -1.60
N PHE A 132 51.45 38.77 -2.18
CA PHE A 132 50.82 38.44 -3.46
C PHE A 132 50.26 37.01 -3.58
N THR A 133 50.11 36.29 -2.46
CA THR A 133 49.67 34.89 -2.46
C THR A 133 48.20 34.75 -2.05
N ARG A 134 47.71 35.63 -1.16
CA ARG A 134 46.41 35.45 -0.49
C ARG A 134 45.23 35.47 -1.46
N SER A 135 45.22 36.38 -2.42
CA SER A 135 44.13 36.49 -3.41
C SER A 135 44.33 35.61 -4.64
N LEU A 136 45.55 35.13 -4.89
CA LEU A 136 45.90 34.37 -6.09
C LEU A 136 45.07 33.07 -6.23
N PHE A 137 44.99 32.27 -5.16
CA PHE A 137 44.25 31.02 -5.17
C PHE A 137 42.75 31.19 -5.41
N PRO A 138 42.01 31.96 -4.58
CA PRO A 138 40.57 32.07 -4.73
C PRO A 138 40.14 32.85 -5.97
N GLN A 139 40.93 33.82 -6.44
CA GLN A 139 40.50 34.72 -7.53
C GLN A 139 41.06 34.36 -8.90
N ALA A 140 42.21 33.67 -8.98
CA ALA A 140 42.82 33.33 -10.27
C ALA A 140 42.91 31.82 -10.52
N LEU A 141 43.33 31.02 -9.52
CA LEU A 141 43.56 29.58 -9.73
C LEU A 141 42.28 28.74 -9.61
N LEU A 142 41.41 29.05 -8.65
CA LEU A 142 40.19 28.27 -8.36
C LEU A 142 38.91 28.90 -8.94
N ALA A 143 38.99 30.13 -9.46
CA ALA A 143 37.84 30.88 -9.95
C ALA A 143 37.37 30.47 -11.36
N GLU A 144 37.77 29.29 -11.86
CA GLU A 144 37.51 28.86 -13.23
C GLU A 144 36.33 27.87 -13.30
N PRO A 145 35.13 28.34 -13.68
CA PRO A 145 34.01 27.44 -13.93
C PRO A 145 34.26 26.61 -15.19
N ASN A 146 33.74 25.37 -15.21
CA ASN A 146 33.72 24.47 -16.38
C ASN A 146 35.08 23.93 -16.85
N LEU A 147 36.06 23.80 -15.94
CA LEU A 147 37.29 23.04 -16.23
C LEU A 147 37.05 21.53 -16.36
N ALA A 148 36.02 21.00 -15.68
CA ALA A 148 35.62 19.60 -15.74
C ALA A 148 34.28 19.46 -16.49
N THR A 149 34.28 18.71 -17.59
CA THR A 149 33.05 18.31 -18.30
C THR A 149 32.35 17.17 -17.55
N GLU A 150 31.02 17.11 -17.63
CA GLU A 150 30.27 15.95 -17.12
C GLU A 150 30.75 14.65 -17.77
N SER A 151 30.95 13.62 -16.95
CA SER A 151 31.37 12.32 -17.48
C SER A 151 30.24 11.69 -18.31
N ARG A 152 30.54 11.35 -19.57
CA ARG A 152 29.58 10.72 -20.49
C ARG A 152 28.99 9.42 -19.93
N ALA A 153 29.81 8.65 -19.19
CA ALA A 153 29.39 7.42 -18.53
C ALA A 153 28.31 7.65 -17.47
N TRP A 154 28.44 8.71 -16.67
CA TRP A 154 27.44 9.07 -15.67
C TRP A 154 26.12 9.49 -16.32
N LEU A 155 26.18 10.30 -17.38
CA LEU A 155 24.99 10.77 -18.09
C LEU A 155 24.16 9.60 -18.65
N ILE A 156 24.83 8.63 -19.30
CA ILE A 156 24.16 7.43 -19.85
C ILE A 156 23.53 6.61 -18.72
N ARG A 157 24.26 6.41 -17.61
CA ARG A 157 23.75 5.64 -16.47
C ARG A 157 22.56 6.31 -15.80
N SER A 158 22.61 7.64 -15.64
CA SER A 158 21.54 8.45 -15.06
C SER A 158 20.28 8.39 -15.92
N ARG A 159 20.41 8.59 -17.25
CA ARG A 159 19.28 8.48 -18.19
C ARG A 159 18.67 7.09 -18.19
N ARG A 160 19.49 6.04 -18.27
CA ARG A 160 18.99 4.64 -18.22
C ARG A 160 18.25 4.36 -16.91
N ARG A 161 18.80 4.82 -15.78
CA ARG A 161 18.13 4.68 -14.48
C ARG A 161 16.78 5.38 -14.49
N LEU A 162 16.70 6.63 -14.94
CA LEU A 162 15.46 7.39 -15.02
C LEU A 162 14.42 6.67 -15.91
N THR A 163 14.82 6.22 -17.11
CA THR A 163 13.91 5.51 -18.01
C THR A 163 13.37 4.22 -17.41
N VAL A 164 14.22 3.43 -16.74
CA VAL A 164 13.78 2.20 -16.06
C VAL A 164 12.82 2.54 -14.94
N PHE A 165 13.13 3.50 -14.06
CA PHE A 165 12.22 3.88 -12.97
C PHE A 165 10.88 4.41 -13.50
N SER A 166 10.88 5.25 -14.52
CA SER A 166 9.65 5.78 -15.12
C SER A 166 8.83 4.69 -15.81
N ALA A 167 9.46 3.78 -16.56
CA ALA A 167 8.76 2.68 -17.22
C ALA A 167 8.15 1.71 -16.19
N THR A 168 8.91 1.31 -15.19
CA THR A 168 8.43 0.41 -14.13
C THR A 168 7.33 1.07 -13.31
N GLY A 169 7.47 2.36 -12.98
CA GLY A 169 6.45 3.14 -12.30
C GLY A 169 5.17 3.28 -13.12
N GLY A 170 5.29 3.49 -14.44
CA GLY A 170 4.15 3.54 -15.36
C GLY A 170 3.38 2.22 -15.41
N VAL A 171 4.08 1.08 -15.51
CA VAL A 171 3.45 -0.24 -15.49
C VAL A 171 2.76 -0.50 -14.14
N ALA A 172 3.42 -0.18 -13.02
CA ALA A 172 2.83 -0.33 -11.70
C ALA A 172 1.57 0.54 -11.52
N ALA A 173 1.60 1.79 -11.99
CA ALA A 173 0.44 2.68 -11.96
C ALA A 173 -0.73 2.13 -12.80
N LEU A 174 -0.45 1.63 -14.00
CA LEU A 174 -1.48 1.01 -14.84
C LEU A 174 -2.11 -0.21 -14.16
N LEU A 175 -1.31 -1.10 -13.57
CA LEU A 175 -1.81 -2.26 -12.84
C LEU A 175 -2.69 -1.85 -11.65
N LEU A 176 -2.30 -0.82 -10.90
CA LEU A 176 -3.11 -0.30 -9.80
C LEU A 176 -4.44 0.28 -10.28
N ILE A 177 -4.43 1.06 -11.36
CA ILE A 177 -5.65 1.62 -11.95
C ILE A 177 -6.57 0.51 -12.45
N THR A 178 -6.03 -0.47 -13.17
CA THR A 178 -6.82 -1.59 -13.69
C THR A 178 -7.38 -2.45 -12.56
N GLY A 179 -6.58 -2.76 -11.54
CA GLY A 179 -7.03 -3.49 -10.36
C GLY A 179 -8.13 -2.75 -9.62
N TRP A 180 -7.95 -1.45 -9.38
CA TRP A 180 -8.94 -0.61 -8.72
C TRP A 180 -10.24 -0.53 -9.53
N HIS A 181 -10.16 -0.37 -10.85
CA HIS A 181 -11.32 -0.35 -11.73
C HIS A 181 -12.06 -1.71 -11.76
N HIS A 182 -11.34 -2.83 -11.75
CA HIS A 182 -11.93 -4.16 -11.68
C HIS A 182 -12.76 -4.35 -10.41
N TYR A 183 -12.18 -4.02 -9.25
CA TYR A 183 -12.87 -4.10 -7.96
C TYR A 183 -14.03 -3.10 -7.84
N TYR A 184 -13.87 -1.90 -8.37
CA TYR A 184 -14.96 -0.91 -8.47
C TYR A 184 -16.14 -1.48 -9.25
N ASN A 185 -15.90 -2.04 -10.43
CA ASN A 185 -16.97 -2.59 -11.26
C ASN A 185 -17.66 -3.78 -10.58
N GLY A 186 -16.89 -4.70 -9.98
CA GLY A 186 -17.46 -5.81 -9.20
C GLY A 186 -18.38 -5.31 -8.08
N ASN A 187 -17.91 -4.34 -7.29
CA ASN A 187 -18.69 -3.76 -6.21
C ASN A 187 -19.96 -3.04 -6.72
N TYR A 188 -19.84 -2.28 -7.80
CA TYR A 188 -20.95 -1.56 -8.43
C TYR A 188 -22.04 -2.51 -8.93
N GLN A 189 -21.66 -3.63 -9.58
CA GLN A 189 -22.62 -4.64 -10.04
C GLN A 189 -23.34 -5.32 -8.87
N SER A 190 -22.65 -5.66 -7.78
CA SER A 190 -23.29 -6.15 -6.56
C SER A 190 -24.29 -5.13 -6.00
N GLY A 191 -23.96 -3.84 -6.00
CA GLY A 191 -24.86 -2.77 -5.61
C GLY A 191 -26.12 -2.67 -6.48
N ILE A 192 -25.97 -2.79 -7.81
CA ILE A 192 -27.10 -2.84 -8.75
C ILE A 192 -27.98 -4.07 -8.45
N THR A 193 -27.38 -5.23 -8.19
CA THR A 193 -28.12 -6.44 -7.85
C THR A 193 -28.95 -6.24 -6.59
N VAL A 194 -28.36 -5.69 -5.51
CA VAL A 194 -29.12 -5.36 -4.28
C VAL A 194 -30.27 -4.39 -4.59
N LEU A 195 -30.01 -3.34 -5.37
CA LEU A 195 -31.05 -2.37 -5.74
C LEU A 195 -32.18 -3.00 -6.56
N LYS A 196 -31.85 -3.89 -7.50
CA LYS A 196 -32.82 -4.65 -8.28
C LYS A 196 -33.70 -5.52 -7.38
N GLN A 197 -33.09 -6.21 -6.42
CA GLN A 197 -33.82 -7.07 -5.49
C GLN A 197 -34.67 -6.27 -4.49
N ALA A 198 -34.17 -5.13 -4.02
CA ALA A 198 -34.95 -4.22 -3.18
C ALA A 198 -36.20 -3.69 -3.91
N LYS A 199 -36.08 -3.36 -5.20
CA LYS A 199 -37.23 -2.99 -6.05
C LYS A 199 -38.20 -4.16 -6.20
N ALA A 200 -37.69 -5.35 -6.54
CA ALA A 200 -38.52 -6.55 -6.66
C ALA A 200 -39.29 -6.85 -5.35
N PHE A 201 -38.67 -6.66 -4.19
CA PHE A 201 -39.33 -6.76 -2.89
C PHE A 201 -40.46 -5.73 -2.72
N MET A 202 -40.23 -4.47 -3.05
CA MET A 202 -41.25 -3.40 -2.94
C MET A 202 -42.44 -3.62 -3.87
N ASP A 203 -42.22 -4.27 -5.02
CA ASP A 203 -43.27 -4.54 -6.01
C ASP A 203 -44.11 -5.78 -5.67
N VAL A 204 -43.70 -6.59 -4.67
CA VAL A 204 -44.44 -7.80 -4.27
C VAL A 204 -45.65 -7.39 -3.42
N PRO A 205 -46.90 -7.68 -3.86
CA PRO A 205 -48.07 -7.40 -3.07
C PRO A 205 -48.10 -8.28 -1.80
N PRO A 206 -48.70 -7.82 -0.69
CA PRO A 206 -48.87 -8.65 0.49
C PRO A 206 -49.61 -9.95 0.13
N PRO A 207 -49.13 -11.12 0.60
CA PRO A 207 -49.79 -12.39 0.32
C PRO A 207 -51.21 -12.36 0.89
N GLN A 208 -52.17 -12.81 0.08
CA GLN A 208 -53.56 -12.94 0.49
C GLN A 208 -53.87 -14.38 0.92
N GLY A 209 -54.58 -14.53 2.03
CA GLY A 209 -54.97 -15.82 2.59
C GLY A 209 -54.13 -16.26 3.79
N GLU A 210 -54.56 -17.34 4.44
CA GLU A 210 -53.80 -18.00 5.50
C GLU A 210 -52.70 -18.87 4.89
N ASP A 211 -51.46 -18.68 5.35
CA ASP A 211 -50.33 -19.50 4.94
C ASP A 211 -49.98 -20.50 6.06
N ASP A 212 -50.06 -21.79 5.73
CA ASP A 212 -49.80 -22.92 6.64
C ASP A 212 -48.50 -23.67 6.30
N PHE A 213 -47.83 -23.29 5.21
CA PHE A 213 -46.65 -24.00 4.71
C PHE A 213 -45.47 -23.08 4.38
N GLY A 214 -45.67 -21.76 4.42
CA GLY A 214 -44.68 -20.72 4.14
C GLY A 214 -44.51 -20.39 2.65
N ASN A 215 -45.26 -21.05 1.77
CA ASN A 215 -45.10 -20.90 0.32
C ASN A 215 -45.59 -19.54 -0.19
N LEU A 216 -46.56 -18.92 0.48
CA LEU A 216 -47.04 -17.59 0.11
C LEU A 216 -46.03 -16.48 0.48
N GLN A 217 -45.09 -16.77 1.39
CA GLN A 217 -44.03 -15.83 1.76
C GLN A 217 -42.84 -15.85 0.81
N LEU A 218 -42.68 -16.88 -0.03
CA LEU A 218 -41.51 -17.04 -0.92
C LEU A 218 -41.28 -15.84 -1.85
N PRO A 219 -42.31 -15.26 -2.53
CA PRO A 219 -42.10 -14.10 -3.40
C PRO A 219 -41.57 -12.88 -2.66
N LEU A 220 -41.86 -12.77 -1.36
CA LEU A 220 -41.37 -11.69 -0.50
C LEU A 220 -39.97 -11.98 0.05
N LEU A 221 -39.68 -13.24 0.40
CA LEU A 221 -38.42 -13.65 1.02
C LEU A 221 -37.28 -13.80 0.00
N ASN A 222 -37.56 -14.33 -1.19
CA ASN A 222 -36.55 -14.63 -2.21
C ASN A 222 -35.74 -13.40 -2.62
N PRO A 223 -36.33 -12.23 -2.94
CA PRO A 223 -35.54 -11.06 -3.31
C PRO A 223 -34.60 -10.62 -2.20
N VAL A 224 -35.06 -10.63 -0.95
CA VAL A 224 -34.24 -10.19 0.19
C VAL A 224 -33.11 -11.17 0.47
N ARG A 225 -33.37 -12.49 0.37
CA ARG A 225 -32.31 -13.52 0.42
C ARG A 225 -31.29 -13.32 -0.70
N ASP A 226 -31.75 -13.13 -1.93
CA ASP A 226 -30.83 -12.96 -3.06
C ASP A 226 -30.00 -11.66 -2.93
N ALA A 227 -30.56 -10.64 -2.27
CA ALA A 227 -29.84 -9.43 -1.92
C ALA A 227 -28.75 -9.65 -0.86
N THR A 228 -28.95 -10.53 0.13
CA THR A 228 -27.89 -10.86 1.12
C THR A 228 -26.71 -11.56 0.44
N LEU A 229 -26.99 -12.39 -0.58
CA LEU A 229 -25.96 -13.11 -1.33
C LEU A 229 -25.15 -12.23 -2.29
N ALA A 230 -25.64 -11.04 -2.66
CA ALA A 230 -25.01 -10.19 -3.68
C ALA A 230 -23.58 -9.73 -3.35
N TYR A 231 -23.25 -9.61 -2.05
CA TYR A 231 -21.92 -9.27 -1.56
C TYR A 231 -21.15 -10.47 -0.97
N GLY A 232 -21.74 -11.66 -1.00
CA GLY A 232 -21.23 -12.86 -0.35
C GLY A 232 -21.21 -12.73 1.18
N ASP A 233 -20.33 -13.51 1.82
CA ASP A 233 -20.11 -13.40 3.26
C ASP A 233 -19.39 -12.08 3.60
N TRP A 234 -20.17 -11.10 4.03
CA TRP A 234 -19.71 -9.74 4.26
C TRP A 234 -19.07 -9.57 5.65
N GLY A 235 -19.30 -10.49 6.59
CA GLY A 235 -18.81 -10.42 7.97
C GLY A 235 -17.29 -10.57 8.08
N ASP A 236 -16.73 -11.53 7.33
CA ASP A 236 -15.33 -11.95 7.46
C ASP A 236 -14.33 -11.14 6.61
N ARG A 237 -14.81 -10.31 5.68
CA ARG A 237 -13.98 -9.54 4.74
C ARG A 237 -13.24 -8.41 5.43
N SER A 238 -11.93 -8.22 5.28
CA SER A 238 -11.18 -7.09 5.87
C SER A 238 -11.66 -5.69 5.42
N ARG A 239 -11.34 -4.63 6.19
CA ARG A 239 -11.59 -3.21 5.80
C ARG A 239 -10.88 -2.80 4.50
N LEU A 240 -9.80 -3.50 4.14
CA LEU A 240 -9.03 -3.28 2.92
C LEU A 240 -9.41 -4.27 1.79
N ALA A 241 -10.48 -5.04 1.96
CA ALA A 241 -10.99 -5.91 0.91
C ALA A 241 -11.28 -5.10 -0.37
N ASP A 242 -10.99 -5.71 -1.52
CA ASP A 242 -11.19 -5.10 -2.84
C ASP A 242 -10.54 -3.71 -2.96
N MET A 243 -9.30 -3.59 -2.46
CA MET A 243 -8.55 -2.33 -2.41
C MET A 243 -9.27 -1.20 -1.63
N GLY A 244 -10.08 -1.57 -0.64
CA GLY A 244 -10.86 -0.63 0.18
C GLY A 244 -12.19 -0.19 -0.46
N LEU A 245 -12.57 -0.76 -1.60
CA LEU A 245 -13.82 -0.42 -2.28
C LEU A 245 -15.03 -1.27 -1.84
N TYR A 246 -14.80 -2.36 -1.10
CA TYR A 246 -15.86 -3.28 -0.70
C TYR A 246 -16.95 -2.61 0.17
N GLN A 247 -18.16 -2.47 -0.39
CA GLN A 247 -19.34 -1.89 0.27
C GLN A 247 -20.22 -2.91 1.01
N GLY A 248 -19.95 -4.21 0.89
CA GLY A 248 -20.79 -5.26 1.50
C GLY A 248 -20.96 -5.11 3.00
N ARG A 249 -19.92 -4.65 3.72
CA ARG A 249 -20.01 -4.36 5.18
C ARG A 249 -20.99 -3.23 5.54
N ARG A 250 -21.25 -2.30 4.62
CA ARG A 250 -22.19 -1.20 4.87
C ARG A 250 -23.62 -1.59 4.54
N ILE A 251 -23.83 -2.43 3.53
CA ILE A 251 -25.16 -2.77 3.02
C ILE A 251 -25.67 -4.09 3.62
N GLY A 252 -24.78 -5.08 3.77
CA GLY A 252 -25.05 -6.42 4.28
C GLY A 252 -25.88 -6.45 5.57
N PRO A 253 -25.47 -5.75 6.65
CA PRO A 253 -26.23 -5.74 7.90
C PRO A 253 -27.69 -5.32 7.74
N TYR A 254 -27.98 -4.32 6.91
CA TYR A 254 -29.35 -3.81 6.72
C TYR A 254 -30.22 -4.81 5.95
N VAL A 255 -29.67 -5.41 4.89
CA VAL A 255 -30.38 -6.42 4.09
C VAL A 255 -30.62 -7.69 4.91
N GLU A 256 -29.60 -8.13 5.65
CA GLU A 256 -29.69 -9.30 6.52
C GLU A 256 -30.68 -9.10 7.67
N GLN A 257 -30.66 -7.94 8.32
CA GLN A 257 -31.63 -7.60 9.35
C GLN A 257 -33.07 -7.60 8.79
N THR A 258 -33.27 -7.05 7.58
CA THR A 258 -34.58 -7.06 6.91
C THR A 258 -35.01 -8.50 6.60
N TYR A 259 -34.08 -9.34 6.15
CA TYR A 259 -34.35 -10.74 5.86
C TYR A 259 -34.75 -11.52 7.13
N LEU A 260 -34.01 -11.35 8.23
CA LEU A 260 -34.32 -11.95 9.53
C LEU A 260 -35.68 -11.49 10.02
N GLN A 261 -35.99 -10.20 9.94
CA GLN A 261 -37.31 -9.67 10.31
C GLN A 261 -38.45 -10.31 9.50
N LEU A 262 -38.26 -10.54 8.20
CA LEU A 262 -39.28 -11.20 7.38
C LEU A 262 -39.45 -12.68 7.74
N LEU A 263 -38.35 -13.38 8.01
CA LEU A 263 -38.40 -14.76 8.49
C LEU A 263 -39.17 -14.84 9.81
N GLU A 264 -38.90 -13.90 10.69
CA GLU A 264 -39.46 -13.84 12.04
C GLU A 264 -40.91 -13.35 12.10
N GLN A 265 -41.30 -12.38 11.29
CA GLN A 265 -42.63 -11.78 11.36
C GLN A 265 -43.64 -12.47 10.45
N ARG A 266 -43.18 -13.24 9.45
CA ARG A 266 -44.07 -13.84 8.45
C ARG A 266 -43.80 -15.32 8.22
N TYR A 267 -42.55 -15.70 7.95
CA TYR A 267 -42.25 -17.08 7.59
C TYR A 267 -42.47 -18.04 8.76
N LEU A 268 -41.81 -17.84 9.90
CA LEU A 268 -41.99 -18.69 11.07
C LEU A 268 -43.44 -18.73 11.57
N PRO A 269 -44.17 -17.59 11.68
CA PRO A 269 -45.60 -17.63 11.99
C PRO A 269 -46.44 -18.48 11.03
N SER A 270 -46.15 -18.45 9.72
CA SER A 270 -46.85 -19.30 8.74
C SER A 270 -46.62 -20.79 8.99
N LEU A 271 -45.39 -21.17 9.36
CA LEU A 271 -45.07 -22.54 9.73
C LEU A 271 -45.75 -22.94 11.04
N PHE A 272 -45.72 -22.06 12.06
CA PHE A 272 -46.40 -22.31 13.34
C PHE A 272 -47.91 -22.46 13.18
N ASN A 273 -48.56 -21.64 12.35
CA ASN A 273 -49.98 -21.76 12.05
C ASN A 273 -50.31 -23.15 11.47
N GLY A 274 -49.52 -23.61 10.50
CA GLY A 274 -49.67 -24.93 9.92
C GLY A 274 -49.40 -26.07 10.90
N LEU A 275 -48.42 -25.91 11.79
CA LEU A 275 -48.09 -26.88 12.83
C LEU A 275 -49.19 -26.96 13.88
N VAL A 276 -49.78 -25.83 14.29
CA VAL A 276 -50.95 -25.84 15.20
C VAL A 276 -52.12 -26.58 14.57
N LYS A 277 -52.41 -26.34 13.27
CA LYS A 277 -53.46 -27.07 12.55
C LYS A 277 -53.19 -28.58 12.52
N ALA A 278 -51.95 -28.99 12.23
CA ALA A 278 -51.58 -30.41 12.25
C ALA A 278 -51.61 -31.02 13.65
N MET A 279 -51.20 -30.27 14.68
CA MET A 279 -51.27 -30.71 16.08
C MET A 279 -52.72 -30.91 16.54
N ASN A 280 -53.64 -30.06 16.07
CA ASN A 280 -55.07 -30.17 16.37
C ASN A 280 -55.76 -31.29 15.57
N ALA A 281 -55.29 -31.58 14.35
CA ALA A 281 -55.81 -32.66 13.51
C ALA A 281 -55.30 -34.05 13.92
N ALA A 282 -54.13 -34.13 14.55
CA ALA A 282 -53.56 -35.39 15.02
C ALA A 282 -54.43 -36.05 16.10
N PRO A 283 -54.53 -37.39 16.14
CA PRO A 283 -55.36 -38.08 17.13
C PRO A 283 -54.95 -37.72 18.56
N PRO A 284 -55.89 -37.67 19.52
CA PRO A 284 -55.57 -37.41 20.92
C PRO A 284 -54.57 -38.42 21.47
N GLU A 285 -53.63 -37.97 22.29
CA GLU A 285 -52.62 -38.84 22.91
C GLU A 285 -51.84 -39.70 21.89
N SER A 286 -51.56 -39.17 20.70
CA SER A 286 -50.83 -39.87 19.64
C SER A 286 -49.34 -39.51 19.56
N GLU A 287 -48.55 -40.43 18.99
CA GLU A 287 -47.15 -40.16 18.65
C GLU A 287 -47.01 -39.05 17.60
N GLU A 288 -47.97 -38.95 16.67
CA GLU A 288 -48.01 -37.91 15.65
C GLU A 288 -48.11 -36.53 16.28
N LYS A 289 -49.04 -36.35 17.24
CA LYS A 289 -49.21 -35.10 17.98
C LYS A 289 -47.97 -34.74 18.78
N LEU A 290 -47.31 -35.73 19.39
CA LEU A 290 -46.04 -35.55 20.09
C LEU A 290 -44.91 -35.08 19.15
N ALA A 291 -44.83 -35.64 17.94
CA ALA A 291 -43.86 -35.23 16.94
C ALA A 291 -44.08 -33.76 16.51
N VAL A 292 -45.33 -33.36 16.25
CA VAL A 292 -45.65 -31.97 15.88
C VAL A 292 -45.28 -30.99 16.99
N LEU A 293 -45.68 -31.30 18.24
CA LEU A 293 -45.35 -30.46 19.40
C LEU A 293 -43.83 -30.32 19.58
N ARG A 294 -43.08 -31.40 19.38
CA ARG A 294 -41.62 -31.38 19.48
C ARG A 294 -41.01 -30.47 18.42
N VAL A 295 -41.46 -30.55 17.17
CA VAL A 295 -40.98 -29.67 16.08
C VAL A 295 -41.32 -28.21 16.35
N MET A 296 -42.53 -27.91 16.86
CA MET A 296 -42.88 -26.56 17.29
C MET A 296 -41.93 -26.03 18.37
N ARG A 297 -41.66 -26.84 19.41
CA ARG A 297 -40.71 -26.47 20.47
C ARG A 297 -39.28 -26.29 19.96
N MET A 298 -38.84 -27.13 19.03
CA MET A 298 -37.52 -27.02 18.42
C MET A 298 -37.40 -25.81 17.50
N LEU A 299 -38.48 -25.40 16.82
CA LEU A 299 -38.51 -24.16 16.04
C LEU A 299 -38.42 -22.92 16.95
N GLU A 300 -39.08 -22.96 18.10
CA GLU A 300 -39.13 -21.85 19.07
C GLU A 300 -37.82 -21.70 19.88
N ASP A 301 -37.27 -22.81 20.38
CA ASP A 301 -36.21 -22.83 21.40
C ASP A 301 -34.94 -23.48 20.86
N LYS A 302 -33.85 -22.70 20.78
CA LYS A 302 -32.56 -23.16 20.25
C LYS A 302 -31.85 -24.17 21.16
N SER A 303 -32.07 -24.12 22.49
CA SER A 303 -31.30 -24.90 23.46
C SER A 303 -31.48 -26.42 23.32
N GLY A 304 -32.69 -26.85 22.94
CA GLY A 304 -33.04 -28.26 22.70
C GLY A 304 -33.22 -28.62 21.23
N ARG A 305 -32.81 -27.74 20.30
CA ARG A 305 -33.08 -27.87 18.87
C ARG A 305 -32.19 -28.93 18.23
N ASN A 306 -32.81 -29.88 17.53
CA ASN A 306 -32.13 -30.70 16.52
C ASN A 306 -32.61 -30.25 15.14
N ASN A 307 -31.73 -29.57 14.41
CA ASN A 307 -32.07 -29.00 13.10
C ASN A 307 -32.51 -30.07 12.10
N GLU A 308 -31.87 -31.24 12.10
CA GLU A 308 -32.21 -32.31 11.16
C GLU A 308 -33.60 -32.88 11.39
N VAL A 309 -34.02 -33.00 12.65
CA VAL A 309 -35.38 -33.47 12.99
C VAL A 309 -36.44 -32.49 12.49
N VAL A 310 -36.21 -31.19 12.67
CA VAL A 310 -37.10 -30.14 12.16
C VAL A 310 -37.13 -30.16 10.63
N LYS A 311 -35.96 -30.20 9.98
CA LYS A 311 -35.84 -30.24 8.51
C LYS A 311 -36.52 -31.47 7.92
N GLN A 312 -36.30 -32.66 8.46
CA GLN A 312 -36.93 -33.89 7.96
C GLN A 312 -38.45 -33.85 8.10
N TYR A 313 -38.95 -33.40 9.25
CA TYR A 313 -40.40 -33.28 9.45
C TYR A 313 -41.02 -32.28 8.45
N MET A 314 -40.41 -31.12 8.29
CA MET A 314 -40.88 -30.09 7.34
C MET A 314 -40.73 -30.55 5.88
N ALA A 315 -39.65 -31.25 5.53
CA ALA A 315 -39.43 -31.83 4.21
C ALA A 315 -40.53 -32.83 3.86
N LYS A 316 -40.90 -33.72 4.80
CA LYS A 316 -42.01 -34.66 4.61
C LYS A 316 -43.32 -33.91 4.37
N ARG A 317 -43.63 -32.94 5.23
CA ARG A 317 -44.84 -32.11 5.13
C ARG A 317 -44.92 -31.36 3.79
N TRP A 318 -43.82 -30.79 3.33
CA TRP A 318 -43.77 -30.08 2.04
C TRP A 318 -43.79 -31.03 0.85
N SER A 319 -43.19 -32.21 0.96
CA SER A 319 -43.29 -33.25 -0.06
C SER A 319 -44.75 -33.65 -0.27
N GLU A 320 -45.49 -33.89 0.80
CA GLU A 320 -46.93 -34.22 0.79
C GLU A 320 -47.82 -33.12 0.19
N LYS A 321 -47.48 -31.84 0.43
CA LYS A 321 -48.28 -30.72 -0.08
C LYS A 321 -47.91 -30.31 -1.50
N PHE A 322 -46.61 -30.32 -1.82
CA PHE A 322 -46.02 -29.78 -3.05
C PHE A 322 -45.38 -30.89 -3.89
N HIS A 323 -46.08 -32.02 -4.03
CA HIS A 323 -45.62 -33.15 -4.83
C HIS A 323 -45.19 -32.71 -6.24
N GLY A 324 -43.98 -33.09 -6.65
CA GLY A 324 -43.40 -32.73 -7.95
C GLY A 324 -42.84 -31.30 -8.06
N GLN A 325 -43.06 -30.42 -7.08
CA GLN A 325 -42.59 -29.03 -7.10
C GLN A 325 -41.27 -28.87 -6.33
N ARG A 326 -40.19 -29.47 -6.85
CA ARG A 326 -38.89 -29.52 -6.18
C ARG A 326 -38.33 -28.12 -5.86
N ASP A 327 -38.54 -27.14 -6.73
CA ASP A 327 -38.02 -25.79 -6.55
C ASP A 327 -38.63 -25.08 -5.33
N ILE A 328 -39.95 -25.23 -5.10
CA ILE A 328 -40.63 -24.66 -3.93
C ILE A 328 -40.15 -25.33 -2.65
N GLN A 329 -40.02 -26.66 -2.66
CA GLN A 329 -39.50 -27.40 -1.50
C GLN A 329 -38.07 -26.97 -1.15
N ALA A 330 -37.21 -26.79 -2.16
CA ALA A 330 -35.83 -26.34 -1.96
C ALA A 330 -35.76 -24.91 -1.41
N GLN A 331 -36.58 -23.99 -1.92
CA GLN A 331 -36.65 -22.61 -1.43
C GLN A 331 -37.13 -22.56 0.02
N LEU A 332 -38.22 -23.26 0.35
CA LEU A 332 -38.73 -23.38 1.71
C LEU A 332 -37.66 -23.94 2.66
N MET A 333 -36.98 -25.00 2.25
CA MET A 333 -35.90 -25.59 3.04
C MET A 333 -34.74 -24.61 3.26
N SER A 334 -34.35 -23.85 2.24
CA SER A 334 -33.29 -22.84 2.36
C SER A 334 -33.64 -21.73 3.36
N HIS A 335 -34.88 -21.24 3.34
CA HIS A 335 -35.35 -20.23 4.31
C HIS A 335 -35.44 -20.79 5.72
N LEU A 336 -35.93 -22.04 5.88
CA LEU A 336 -35.98 -22.71 7.16
C LEU A 336 -34.57 -22.94 7.73
N ASP A 337 -33.62 -23.41 6.93
CA ASP A 337 -32.24 -23.62 7.38
C ASP A 337 -31.62 -22.33 7.91
N TYR A 338 -31.80 -21.23 7.18
CA TYR A 338 -31.30 -19.93 7.61
C TYR A 338 -32.00 -19.44 8.88
N ALA A 339 -33.32 -19.60 9.00
CA ALA A 339 -34.06 -19.26 10.21
C ALA A 339 -33.58 -20.07 11.42
N LEU A 340 -33.37 -21.39 11.27
CA LEU A 340 -32.90 -22.26 12.35
C LEU A 340 -31.49 -21.90 12.83
N ALA A 341 -30.63 -21.38 11.94
CA ALA A 341 -29.29 -20.93 12.30
C ALA A 341 -29.29 -19.62 13.10
N HIS A 342 -30.19 -18.69 12.77
CA HIS A 342 -30.11 -17.29 13.24
C HIS A 342 -31.18 -16.86 14.25
N THR A 343 -32.25 -17.64 14.47
CA THR A 343 -33.38 -17.24 15.35
C THR A 343 -33.46 -18.03 16.65
N ASP A 344 -33.86 -17.36 17.74
CA ASP A 344 -34.12 -17.97 19.05
C ASP A 344 -35.22 -17.21 19.82
N TRP A 345 -36.47 -17.45 19.44
CA TRP A 345 -37.64 -16.79 20.06
C TRP A 345 -37.78 -17.10 21.55
N HIS A 346 -37.30 -18.25 22.02
CA HIS A 346 -37.32 -18.54 23.44
C HIS A 346 -36.35 -17.62 24.20
N ALA A 347 -35.08 -17.53 23.75
CA ALA A 347 -34.12 -16.65 24.39
C ALA A 347 -34.52 -15.16 24.31
N GLU A 348 -35.04 -14.71 23.16
CA GLU A 348 -35.54 -13.34 22.97
C GLU A 348 -36.65 -13.00 23.97
N ARG A 349 -37.62 -13.90 24.16
CA ARG A 349 -38.69 -13.70 25.16
C ARG A 349 -38.18 -13.69 26.59
N GLN A 350 -37.23 -14.57 26.92
CA GLN A 350 -36.61 -14.58 28.25
C GLN A 350 -35.82 -13.29 28.52
N ALA A 351 -35.26 -12.67 27.48
CA ALA A 351 -34.61 -11.37 27.54
C ALA A 351 -35.59 -10.19 27.64
N GLY A 352 -36.91 -10.44 27.53
CA GLY A 352 -37.95 -9.41 27.62
C GLY A 352 -38.25 -8.69 26.30
N ASP A 353 -37.89 -9.27 25.15
CA ASP A 353 -38.23 -8.71 23.84
C ASP A 353 -39.76 -8.73 23.62
N GLY A 354 -40.36 -7.54 23.54
CA GLY A 354 -41.80 -7.36 23.39
C GLY A 354 -42.35 -7.92 22.07
N ASP A 355 -41.58 -7.84 20.98
CA ASP A 355 -41.99 -8.35 19.67
C ASP A 355 -41.97 -9.88 19.66
N ALA A 356 -40.96 -10.50 20.27
CA ALA A 356 -40.91 -11.96 20.42
C ALA A 356 -42.06 -12.49 21.29
N ILE A 357 -42.41 -11.78 22.38
CA ILE A 357 -43.54 -12.13 23.25
C ILE A 357 -44.85 -12.04 22.47
N SER A 358 -45.06 -10.94 21.73
CA SER A 358 -46.25 -10.72 20.91
C SER A 358 -46.43 -11.81 19.85
N ARG A 359 -45.36 -12.13 19.10
CA ARG A 359 -45.36 -13.17 18.06
C ARG A 359 -45.69 -14.57 18.60
N TRP A 360 -45.23 -14.91 19.80
CA TRP A 360 -45.49 -16.22 20.41
C TRP A 360 -46.90 -16.35 21.03
N THR A 361 -47.53 -15.23 21.38
CA THR A 361 -48.81 -15.21 22.11
C THR A 361 -49.91 -16.11 21.51
N PRO A 362 -50.10 -16.19 20.17
CA PRO A 362 -51.11 -17.08 19.58
C PRO A 362 -50.85 -18.59 19.79
N TYR A 363 -49.59 -18.97 20.00
CA TYR A 363 -49.14 -20.37 20.04
C TYR A 363 -49.01 -20.93 21.46
N ASP A 364 -48.93 -20.05 22.46
CA ASP A 364 -48.73 -20.42 23.87
C ASP A 364 -49.83 -21.37 24.38
N LYS A 365 -51.10 -21.00 24.21
CA LYS A 365 -52.24 -21.82 24.68
C LYS A 365 -52.30 -23.20 23.99
N PRO A 366 -52.23 -23.31 22.64
CA PRO A 366 -52.17 -24.61 21.96
C PRO A 366 -51.02 -25.50 22.47
N VAL A 367 -49.83 -24.93 22.64
CA VAL A 367 -48.64 -25.67 23.08
C VAL A 367 -48.81 -26.19 24.51
N VAL A 368 -49.23 -25.33 25.45
CA VAL A 368 -49.46 -25.73 26.85
C VAL A 368 -50.57 -26.79 26.95
N SER A 369 -51.63 -26.66 26.16
CA SER A 369 -52.71 -27.66 26.08
C SER A 369 -52.19 -29.01 25.60
N ALA A 370 -51.43 -29.03 24.51
CA ALA A 370 -50.85 -30.26 23.96
C ALA A 370 -49.82 -30.88 24.92
N GLN A 371 -49.01 -30.09 25.61
CA GLN A 371 -48.10 -30.57 26.65
C GLN A 371 -48.86 -31.26 27.79
N LYS A 372 -49.94 -30.65 28.27
CA LYS A 372 -50.76 -31.22 29.34
C LYS A 372 -51.44 -32.52 28.90
N GLU A 373 -51.95 -32.57 27.68
CA GLU A 373 -52.54 -33.78 27.11
C GLU A 373 -51.50 -34.91 26.98
N LEU A 374 -50.37 -34.64 26.33
CA LEU A 374 -49.33 -35.62 26.07
C LEU A 374 -48.55 -36.04 27.33
N SER A 375 -48.66 -35.29 28.42
CA SER A 375 -48.10 -35.70 29.72
C SER A 375 -48.74 -36.98 30.27
N LYS A 376 -49.97 -37.31 29.82
CA LYS A 376 -50.69 -38.54 30.16
C LYS A 376 -50.10 -39.78 29.48
N LEU A 377 -49.28 -39.60 28.44
CA LEU A 377 -48.67 -40.73 27.74
C LEU A 377 -47.73 -41.49 28.68
N PRO A 378 -47.74 -42.84 28.61
CA PRO A 378 -46.82 -43.68 29.35
C PRO A 378 -45.36 -43.26 29.14
N VAL A 379 -44.59 -43.31 30.23
CA VAL A 379 -43.19 -42.85 30.24
C VAL A 379 -42.36 -43.57 29.17
N TYR A 380 -42.58 -44.87 28.96
CA TYR A 380 -41.83 -45.66 27.98
C TYR A 380 -42.03 -45.17 26.54
N GLN A 381 -43.23 -44.77 26.14
CA GLN A 381 -43.49 -44.21 24.81
C GLN A 381 -42.76 -42.88 24.62
N ARG A 382 -42.80 -42.00 25.63
CA ARG A 382 -42.08 -40.72 25.58
C ARG A 382 -40.56 -40.92 25.53
N VAL A 383 -40.03 -41.88 26.27
CA VAL A 383 -38.61 -42.25 26.26
C VAL A 383 -38.21 -42.84 24.91
N TYR A 384 -38.99 -43.78 24.36
CA TYR A 384 -38.74 -44.35 23.04
C TYR A 384 -38.69 -43.27 21.96
N GLN A 385 -39.66 -42.35 21.95
CA GLN A 385 -39.67 -41.24 21.01
C GLN A 385 -38.49 -40.29 21.22
N SER A 386 -38.05 -40.07 22.45
CA SER A 386 -36.85 -39.28 22.74
C SER A 386 -35.59 -39.98 22.22
N LEU A 387 -35.48 -41.30 22.40
CA LEU A 387 -34.37 -42.10 21.89
C LEU A 387 -34.33 -42.08 20.36
N LYS A 388 -35.48 -42.27 19.70
CA LYS A 388 -35.61 -42.19 18.24
C LYS A 388 -35.11 -40.85 17.69
N THR A 389 -35.48 -39.74 18.31
CA THR A 389 -35.01 -38.41 17.92
C THR A 389 -33.51 -38.21 18.16
N ARG A 390 -32.96 -38.76 19.24
CA ARG A 390 -31.52 -38.69 19.51
C ARG A 390 -30.73 -39.58 18.53
N ALA A 391 -31.29 -40.72 18.14
CA ALA A 391 -30.73 -41.61 17.14
C ALA A 391 -30.55 -40.91 15.78
N LEU A 392 -31.50 -40.08 15.34
CA LEU A 392 -31.36 -39.31 14.08
C LEU A 392 -30.16 -38.36 14.05
N GLY A 393 -29.60 -37.98 15.20
CA GLY A 393 -28.40 -37.14 15.27
C GLY A 393 -27.08 -37.93 15.39
N VAL A 394 -27.14 -39.24 15.59
CA VAL A 394 -25.96 -40.10 15.85
C VAL A 394 -25.82 -41.19 14.79
N LEU A 395 -26.93 -41.74 14.33
CA LEU A 395 -26.99 -42.81 13.35
C LEU A 395 -26.93 -42.26 11.93
N PRO A 396 -26.38 -43.04 10.97
CA PRO A 396 -26.41 -42.68 9.56
C PRO A 396 -27.85 -42.57 9.03
N ALA A 397 -28.03 -41.82 7.95
CA ALA A 397 -29.32 -41.61 7.33
C ALA A 397 -29.97 -42.94 6.90
N ASP A 398 -31.30 -42.99 6.95
CA ASP A 398 -32.04 -44.18 6.55
C ASP A 398 -31.70 -44.59 5.11
N LEU A 399 -31.56 -45.90 4.89
CA LEU A 399 -31.26 -46.50 3.62
C LEU A 399 -32.50 -46.51 2.73
N ASN A 400 -32.51 -45.70 1.68
CA ASN A 400 -33.52 -45.83 0.64
C ASN A 400 -33.14 -46.95 -0.33
N LEU A 401 -33.90 -48.03 -0.32
CA LEU A 401 -33.68 -49.20 -1.18
C LEU A 401 -33.75 -48.84 -2.67
N ARG A 402 -34.60 -47.86 -3.04
CA ARG A 402 -34.70 -47.37 -4.42
C ARG A 402 -33.40 -46.68 -4.87
N ASP A 403 -32.82 -45.86 -3.99
CA ASP A 403 -31.58 -45.14 -4.29
C ASP A 403 -30.35 -46.05 -4.32
N GLN A 404 -30.33 -47.11 -3.49
CA GLN A 404 -29.27 -48.13 -3.51
C GLN A 404 -29.26 -48.99 -4.78
N VAL A 405 -30.45 -49.40 -5.24
CA VAL A 405 -30.58 -50.20 -6.47
C VAL A 405 -30.36 -49.33 -7.70
N GLY A 406 -30.72 -48.05 -7.62
CA GLY A 406 -30.53 -47.07 -8.68
C GLY A 406 -31.65 -47.09 -9.73
N PRO A 407 -31.41 -46.54 -10.93
CA PRO A 407 -32.46 -46.23 -11.90
C PRO A 407 -33.20 -47.46 -12.47
N THR A 408 -32.72 -48.67 -12.21
CA THR A 408 -33.37 -49.93 -12.62
C THR A 408 -34.40 -50.44 -11.59
N PHE A 409 -34.51 -49.81 -10.42
CA PHE A 409 -35.41 -50.27 -9.36
C PHE A 409 -36.86 -50.41 -9.85
N ASP A 410 -37.40 -49.37 -10.49
CA ASP A 410 -38.79 -49.36 -10.96
C ASP A 410 -39.03 -50.25 -12.19
N GLN A 411 -37.98 -50.87 -12.76
CA GLN A 411 -38.11 -51.86 -13.83
C GLN A 411 -38.34 -53.28 -13.31
N VAL A 412 -37.90 -53.57 -12.09
CA VAL A 412 -37.92 -54.93 -11.50
C VAL A 412 -38.83 -55.01 -10.28
N PHE A 413 -38.93 -53.93 -9.51
CA PHE A 413 -39.69 -53.87 -8.27
C PHE A 413 -40.81 -52.84 -8.36
N THR A 414 -41.99 -53.21 -7.89
CA THR A 414 -43.10 -52.29 -7.67
C THR A 414 -43.33 -52.14 -6.19
N SER A 415 -43.26 -50.90 -5.69
CA SER A 415 -43.52 -50.59 -4.29
C SER A 415 -45.01 -50.47 -4.04
N ALA A 416 -45.51 -51.22 -3.05
CA ALA A 416 -46.88 -51.07 -2.56
C ALA A 416 -47.03 -49.88 -1.59
N ASP A 417 -45.94 -49.47 -0.95
CA ASP A 417 -45.86 -48.35 -0.01
C ASP A 417 -44.43 -47.83 0.00
N ASP A 418 -44.23 -46.66 -0.62
CA ASP A 418 -42.91 -46.05 -0.77
C ASP A 418 -42.25 -45.73 0.58
N ASN A 419 -43.03 -45.59 1.67
CA ASN A 419 -42.45 -45.40 2.99
C ASN A 419 -41.71 -46.64 3.50
N LYS A 420 -42.07 -47.84 3.01
CA LYS A 420 -41.40 -49.10 3.40
C LYS A 420 -40.11 -49.35 2.64
N LEU A 421 -39.79 -48.51 1.66
CA LEU A 421 -38.51 -48.56 0.95
C LEU A 421 -37.38 -47.92 1.76
N VAL A 422 -37.70 -47.19 2.82
CA VAL A 422 -36.75 -46.49 3.69
C VAL A 422 -36.48 -47.36 4.93
N VAL A 423 -35.27 -47.90 5.02
CA VAL A 423 -34.85 -48.82 6.08
C VAL A 423 -33.89 -48.10 7.04
N PRO A 424 -34.20 -48.00 8.34
CA PRO A 424 -33.30 -47.37 9.31
C PRO A 424 -31.94 -48.08 9.34
N GLN A 425 -30.87 -47.30 9.33
CA GLN A 425 -29.52 -47.81 9.55
C GLN A 425 -29.15 -47.68 11.04
N PHE A 426 -28.36 -48.63 11.57
CA PHE A 426 -27.97 -48.70 12.99
C PHE A 426 -26.46 -48.71 13.16
#